data_AF-A0A4R9J2A3-F1
#
_entry.id   AF-A0A4R9J2A3-F1
#
_cell.length_a   1.000
_cell.length_b   1.000
_cell.length_c   1.000
_cell.angle_alpha   90.00
_cell.angle_beta   90.00
_cell.angle_gamma   90.00
#
_symmetry.space_group_name_H-M   'P 1'
#
loop_
_entity.id
_entity.type
_entity.pdbx_description
1 polymer ?
#
loop_
_entity_poly.entity_id
_entity_poly.type
_entity_poly.pdbx_seq_one_letter_code
_entity_poly.pdbx_strand_id
1 'polypeptide(L)'
;MNTNSTIVITTFFAILLVFVIKEIILIYRNIRKIRRDRHLIRVEKTREYFSNIRESLLRLMRNETVHPDNDLFQVIYSVSTMIMRRPDQYAELSDYLVVSFINTKVEKKQKSNKAEIPKELKSLLFKTAEGLYKIIIEYSAILRVLFQISNALKQITPLEFLSPVFKQIREKIFEQEVKSNPKIENINIARKELKTLSLAA
;
A
#
# COMPACT_ATOMS: atom_id res chain seq x y z
N MET A 1 59.51 8.52 23.15
CA MET A 1 58.22 9.25 23.03
C MET A 1 57.80 9.70 24.42
N ASN A 2 57.40 10.96 24.59
CA ASN A 2 57.00 11.50 25.89
C ASN A 2 55.64 10.92 26.28
N THR A 3 55.53 10.29 27.45
CA THR A 3 54.27 9.72 27.97
C THR A 3 53.14 10.75 28.06
N ASN A 4 53.50 12.02 28.31
CA ASN A 4 52.55 13.13 28.34
C ASN A 4 51.92 13.40 26.96
N SER A 5 52.66 13.27 25.87
CA SER A 5 52.10 13.52 24.52
C SER A 5 51.14 12.42 24.10
N THR A 6 51.40 11.16 24.49
CA THR A 6 50.46 10.05 24.23
C THR A 6 49.14 10.22 24.98
N ILE A 7 49.18 10.66 26.24
CA ILE A 7 47.96 10.91 27.03
C ILE A 7 47.11 12.00 26.36
N VAL A 8 47.72 13.13 25.99
CA VAL A 8 47.01 14.24 25.32
C VAL A 8 46.35 13.78 24.01
N ILE A 9 47.08 13.03 23.17
CA ILE A 9 46.54 12.51 21.90
C ILE A 9 45.35 11.58 22.16
N THR A 10 45.45 10.64 23.09
CA THR A 10 44.35 9.71 23.39
C THR A 10 43.11 10.41 23.93
N THR A 11 43.27 11.41 24.81
CA THR A 11 42.13 12.20 25.32
C THR A 11 41.45 13.01 24.22
N PHE A 12 42.22 13.59 23.29
CA PHE A 12 41.66 14.29 22.15
C PHE A 12 40.84 13.37 21.24
N PHE A 13 41.35 12.18 20.93
CA PHE A 13 40.60 11.18 20.15
C PHE A 13 39.33 10.70 20.87
N ALA A 14 39.37 10.53 22.19
CA ALA A 14 38.18 10.16 22.96
C ALA A 14 37.10 11.25 22.88
N ILE A 15 37.47 12.53 22.98
CA ILE A 15 36.54 13.66 22.82
C ILE A 15 35.94 13.68 21.41
N LEU A 16 36.77 13.49 20.38
CA LEU A 16 36.35 13.45 18.99
C LEU A 16 35.38 12.28 18.74
N LEU A 17 35.67 11.10 19.29
CA LEU A 17 34.80 9.92 19.22
C LEU A 17 33.41 10.20 19.83
N VAL A 18 33.37 10.82 21.02
CA VAL A 18 32.10 11.19 21.67
C VAL A 18 31.30 12.16 20.80
N PHE A 19 31.97 13.11 20.13
CA PHE A 19 31.32 14.04 19.22
C PHE A 19 30.73 13.32 17.99
N VAL A 20 31.48 12.39 17.38
CA VAL A 20 31.01 11.58 16.25
C VAL A 20 29.80 10.73 16.65
N ILE A 21 29.84 10.08 17.82
CA ILE A 21 28.71 9.29 18.33
C ILE A 21 27.47 10.17 18.52
N LYS A 22 27.63 11.36 19.09
CA LYS A 22 26.54 12.34 19.26
C LYS A 22 25.91 12.72 17.92
N GLU A 23 26.72 13.04 16.91
CA GLU A 23 26.22 13.38 15.57
C GLU A 23 25.48 12.21 14.91
N ILE A 24 25.99 10.99 15.01
CA ILE A 24 25.32 9.79 14.50
C ILE A 24 23.94 9.62 15.16
N ILE A 25 23.83 9.82 16.48
CA ILE A 25 22.56 9.76 17.21
C ILE A 25 21.59 10.85 16.71
N LEU A 26 22.06 12.08 16.51
CA LEU A 26 21.22 13.18 16.00
C LEU A 26 20.72 12.90 14.58
N ILE A 27 21.59 12.43 13.68
CA ILE A 27 21.23 12.02 12.32
C ILE A 27 20.17 10.91 12.36
N TYR A 28 20.38 9.88 13.16
CA TYR A 28 19.44 8.78 13.31
C TYR A 28 18.06 9.26 13.80
N ARG A 29 18.02 10.12 14.83
CA ARG A 29 16.77 10.70 15.34
C ARG A 29 16.06 11.54 14.29
N ASN A 30 16.81 12.33 13.50
CA ASN A 30 16.25 13.16 12.45
C ASN A 30 15.63 12.30 11.32
N ILE A 31 16.34 11.26 10.86
CA ILE A 31 15.82 10.32 9.86
C ILE A 31 14.54 9.65 10.36
N ARG A 32 14.50 9.20 11.63
CA ARG A 32 13.32 8.58 12.23
C ARG A 32 12.14 9.56 12.27
N LYS A 33 12.38 10.81 12.66
CA LYS A 33 11.36 11.87 12.68
C LYS A 33 10.80 12.13 11.29
N ILE A 34 11.67 12.33 10.29
CA ILE A 34 11.26 12.56 8.89
C ILE A 34 10.40 11.40 8.36
N ARG A 35 10.77 10.15 8.66
CA ARG A 35 9.97 8.97 8.25
C ARG A 35 8.59 8.97 8.90
N ARG A 36 8.51 9.26 10.19
CA ARG A 36 7.24 9.35 10.93
C ARG A 36 6.36 10.45 10.35
N ASP A 37 6.91 11.65 10.16
CA ASP A 37 6.16 12.81 9.67
C ASP A 37 5.63 12.55 8.25
N ARG A 38 6.45 11.97 7.37
CA ARG A 38 6.00 11.55 6.03
C ARG A 38 4.87 10.54 6.08
N HIS A 39 4.94 9.56 6.98
CA HIS A 39 3.86 8.58 7.14
C HIS A 39 2.56 9.24 7.63
N LEU A 40 2.64 10.12 8.63
CA LEU A 40 1.48 10.87 9.14
C LEU A 40 0.83 11.71 8.04
N ILE A 41 1.62 12.45 7.25
CA ILE A 41 1.13 13.25 6.13
C ILE A 41 0.41 12.38 5.09
N ARG A 42 0.98 11.23 4.73
CA ARG A 42 0.32 10.31 3.77
C ARG A 42 -0.99 9.75 4.34
N VAL A 43 -0.99 9.40 5.62
CA VAL A 43 -2.18 8.90 6.32
C VAL A 43 -3.29 9.94 6.27
N GLU A 44 -2.97 11.18 6.62
CA GLU A 44 -3.92 12.30 6.61
C GLU A 44 -4.49 12.55 5.22
N LYS A 45 -3.63 12.65 4.19
CA LYS A 45 -4.06 12.78 2.78
C LYS A 45 -4.97 11.65 2.32
N THR A 46 -4.65 10.41 2.71
CA THR A 46 -5.47 9.24 2.36
C THR A 46 -6.83 9.35 3.04
N ARG A 47 -6.86 9.68 4.34
CA ARG A 47 -8.12 9.81 5.10
C ARG A 47 -8.99 10.95 4.54
N GLU A 48 -8.39 12.08 4.20
CA GLU A 48 -9.07 13.21 3.57
C GLU A 48 -9.70 12.80 2.23
N TYR A 49 -8.94 12.12 1.37
CA TYR A 49 -9.43 11.66 0.08
C TYR A 49 -10.65 10.73 0.21
N PHE A 50 -10.59 9.76 1.13
CA PHE A 50 -11.72 8.86 1.38
C PHE A 50 -12.87 9.51 2.14
N SER A 51 -12.60 10.53 2.97
CA SER A 51 -13.64 11.36 3.58
C SER A 51 -14.46 12.08 2.51
N ASN A 52 -13.80 12.66 1.51
CA ASN A 52 -14.45 13.35 0.40
C ASN A 52 -15.31 12.40 -0.45
N ILE A 53 -14.85 11.16 -0.67
CA ILE A 53 -15.65 10.12 -1.34
C ILE A 53 -16.90 9.80 -0.51
N ARG A 54 -16.74 9.55 0.79
CA ARG A 54 -17.85 9.20 1.67
C ARG A 54 -18.86 10.34 1.78
N GLU A 55 -18.40 11.57 1.89
CA GLU A 55 -19.28 12.74 1.90
C GLU A 55 -20.06 12.86 0.58
N SER A 56 -19.39 12.68 -0.56
CA SER A 56 -20.05 12.68 -1.86
C SER A 56 -21.10 11.57 -1.97
N LEU A 57 -20.81 10.37 -1.46
CA LEU A 57 -21.75 9.26 -1.40
C LEU A 57 -22.97 9.57 -0.52
N LEU A 58 -22.76 10.18 0.66
CA LEU A 58 -23.84 10.59 1.55
C LEU A 58 -24.69 11.72 0.96
N ARG A 59 -24.10 12.63 0.18
CA ARG A 59 -24.85 13.65 -0.56
C ARG A 59 -25.77 13.03 -1.61
N LEU A 60 -25.33 11.98 -2.32
CA LEU A 60 -26.17 11.25 -3.27
C LEU A 60 -27.37 10.57 -2.58
N MET A 61 -27.13 9.98 -1.40
CA MET A 61 -28.19 9.39 -0.58
C MET A 61 -29.20 10.45 -0.11
N ARG A 62 -28.71 11.59 0.41
CA ARG A 62 -29.57 12.68 0.89
C ARG A 62 -30.41 13.29 -0.23
N ASN A 63 -29.89 13.34 -1.44
CA ASN A 63 -30.61 13.85 -2.61
C ASN A 63 -31.50 12.76 -3.27
N GLU A 64 -31.71 11.61 -2.61
CA GLU A 64 -32.53 10.48 -3.07
C GLU A 64 -32.10 9.88 -4.43
N THR A 65 -30.90 10.20 -4.91
CA THR A 65 -30.36 9.66 -6.17
C THR A 65 -29.88 8.22 -6.05
N VAL A 66 -29.55 7.78 -4.83
CA VAL A 66 -29.06 6.43 -4.54
C VAL A 66 -29.64 5.97 -3.20
N HIS A 67 -30.29 4.80 -3.19
CA HIS A 67 -30.81 4.21 -1.95
C HIS A 67 -29.67 3.59 -1.12
N PRO A 68 -29.70 3.68 0.22
CA PRO A 68 -28.69 3.04 1.09
C PRO A 68 -28.66 1.50 0.97
N ASP A 69 -29.75 0.89 0.51
CA ASP A 69 -29.85 -0.56 0.27
C ASP A 69 -29.18 -1.00 -1.03
N ASN A 70 -28.65 -0.07 -1.83
CA ASN A 70 -27.89 -0.41 -3.02
C ASN A 70 -26.56 -1.09 -2.62
N ASP A 71 -26.29 -2.30 -3.12
CA ASP A 71 -25.07 -3.05 -2.84
C ASP A 71 -23.80 -2.20 -3.09
N LEU A 72 -23.78 -1.43 -4.17
CA LEU A 72 -22.62 -0.64 -4.57
C LEU A 72 -22.45 0.59 -3.65
N PHE A 73 -23.54 1.14 -3.12
CA PHE A 73 -23.49 2.13 -2.03
C PHE A 73 -22.83 1.52 -0.79
N GLN A 74 -23.29 0.35 -0.35
CA GLN A 74 -22.77 -0.31 0.86
C GLN A 74 -21.29 -0.67 0.71
N VAL A 75 -20.86 -1.11 -0.46
CA VAL A 75 -19.46 -1.41 -0.77
C VAL A 75 -18.61 -0.13 -0.68
N ILE A 76 -18.97 0.94 -1.38
CA ILE A 76 -18.20 2.21 -1.35
C ILE A 76 -18.17 2.77 0.08
N TYR A 77 -19.29 2.74 0.79
CA TYR A 77 -19.38 3.22 2.17
C TYR A 77 -18.47 2.41 3.10
N SER A 78 -18.49 1.08 2.99
CA SER A 78 -17.69 0.18 3.81
C SER A 78 -16.20 0.36 3.54
N VAL A 79 -15.80 0.43 2.27
CA VAL A 79 -14.40 0.64 1.88
C VAL A 79 -13.88 1.99 2.38
N SER A 80 -14.61 3.07 2.10
CA SER A 80 -14.20 4.42 2.55
C SER A 80 -14.11 4.51 4.07
N THR A 81 -15.07 3.93 4.79
CA THR A 81 -15.08 3.91 6.26
C THR A 81 -13.95 3.04 6.84
N MET A 82 -13.70 1.86 6.28
CA MET A 82 -12.61 0.96 6.71
C MET A 82 -11.27 1.67 6.58
N ILE A 83 -11.00 2.28 5.43
CA ILE A 83 -9.75 3.00 5.17
C ILE A 83 -9.60 4.16 6.17
N MET A 84 -10.64 4.97 6.36
CA MET A 84 -10.58 6.08 7.32
C MET A 84 -10.33 5.66 8.79
N ARG A 85 -10.76 4.45 9.18
CA ARG A 85 -10.69 3.95 10.57
C ARG A 85 -9.40 3.18 10.89
N ARG A 86 -8.74 2.58 9.90
CA ARG A 86 -7.58 1.68 10.11
C ARG A 86 -6.33 2.14 9.33
N PRO A 87 -5.77 3.34 9.61
CA PRO A 87 -4.59 3.83 8.93
C PRO A 87 -3.31 3.01 9.22
N ASP A 88 -3.28 2.32 10.36
CA ASP A 88 -2.26 1.37 10.75
C ASP A 88 -2.14 0.18 9.77
N GLN A 89 -3.24 -0.16 9.09
CA GLN A 89 -3.32 -1.31 8.17
C GLN A 89 -3.02 -0.95 6.71
N TYR A 90 -2.67 0.30 6.39
CA TYR A 90 -2.48 0.71 4.99
C TYR A 90 -1.35 -0.04 4.28
N ALA A 91 -0.29 -0.41 4.99
CA ALA A 91 0.78 -1.25 4.42
C ALA A 91 0.27 -2.65 4.07
N GLU A 92 -0.40 -3.32 5.00
CA GLU A 92 -0.97 -4.66 4.79
C GLU A 92 -2.04 -4.66 3.70
N LEU A 93 -2.89 -3.63 3.68
CA LEU A 93 -3.90 -3.42 2.65
C LEU A 93 -3.26 -3.24 1.27
N SER A 94 -2.17 -2.48 1.19
CA SER A 94 -1.40 -2.30 -0.03
C SER A 94 -0.89 -3.62 -0.58
N ASP A 95 -0.28 -4.45 0.29
CA ASP A 95 0.26 -5.75 -0.10
C ASP A 95 -0.85 -6.70 -0.56
N TYR A 96 -1.96 -6.77 0.19
CA TYR A 96 -3.14 -7.55 -0.20
C TYR A 96 -3.71 -7.12 -1.55
N LEU A 97 -3.83 -5.81 -1.79
CA LEU A 97 -4.32 -5.27 -3.04
C LEU A 97 -3.37 -5.61 -4.20
N VAL A 98 -2.05 -5.44 -4.02
CA VAL A 98 -1.04 -5.83 -5.01
C VAL A 98 -1.18 -7.31 -5.39
N VAL A 99 -1.27 -8.19 -4.39
CA VAL A 99 -1.48 -9.63 -4.60
C VAL A 99 -2.81 -9.90 -5.29
N SER A 100 -3.88 -9.19 -4.92
CA SER A 100 -5.19 -9.34 -5.55
C SER A 100 -5.18 -8.91 -7.02
N PHE A 101 -4.59 -7.76 -7.35
CA PHE A 101 -4.43 -7.30 -8.73
C PHE A 101 -3.58 -8.25 -9.56
N ILE A 102 -2.51 -8.79 -8.97
CA ILE A 102 -1.67 -9.82 -9.58
C ILE A 102 -2.46 -11.11 -9.80
N ASN A 103 -3.21 -11.59 -8.81
CA ASN A 103 -3.91 -12.87 -8.90
C ASN A 103 -5.23 -12.80 -9.67
N THR A 104 -5.67 -11.61 -10.06
CA THR A 104 -6.84 -11.45 -10.91
C THR A 104 -6.49 -11.93 -12.31
N LYS A 105 -6.72 -13.22 -12.57
CA LYS A 105 -6.96 -13.68 -13.94
C LYS A 105 -8.21 -12.93 -14.41
N VAL A 106 -8.07 -12.12 -15.46
CA VAL A 106 -9.21 -11.49 -16.13
C VAL A 106 -10.00 -12.61 -16.79
N GLU A 107 -10.81 -13.32 -16.02
CA GLU A 107 -11.80 -14.23 -16.55
C GLU A 107 -12.81 -13.35 -17.31
N LYS A 108 -12.66 -13.32 -18.64
CA LYS A 108 -13.67 -12.78 -19.56
C LYS A 108 -14.93 -13.63 -19.47
N LYS A 109 -15.66 -13.55 -18.37
CA LYS A 109 -16.99 -14.16 -18.23
C LYS A 109 -17.66 -13.66 -16.96
N GLN A 110 -18.37 -12.55 -17.10
CA GLN A 110 -19.68 -12.42 -16.49
C GLN A 110 -20.50 -11.53 -17.39
N LYS A 111 -21.50 -12.12 -18.05
CA LYS A 111 -22.67 -11.40 -18.54
C LYS A 111 -23.37 -10.88 -17.28
N SER A 112 -22.89 -9.77 -16.71
CA SER A 112 -23.62 -9.11 -15.63
C SER A 112 -24.92 -8.60 -16.25
N ASN A 113 -26.05 -9.00 -15.67
CA ASN A 113 -27.29 -8.27 -15.85
C ASN A 113 -26.96 -6.79 -15.67
N LYS A 114 -27.08 -6.02 -16.76
CA LYS A 114 -26.78 -4.60 -16.78
C LYS A 114 -27.89 -3.89 -16.01
N ALA A 115 -27.89 -4.01 -14.69
CA ALA A 115 -28.50 -3.00 -13.87
C ALA A 115 -27.80 -1.69 -14.22
N GLU A 116 -28.56 -0.72 -14.66
CA GLU A 116 -28.02 0.57 -15.09
C GLU A 116 -27.49 1.29 -13.85
N ILE A 117 -26.17 1.23 -13.65
CA ILE A 117 -25.52 1.87 -12.50
C ILE A 117 -25.67 3.38 -12.71
N PRO A 118 -26.22 4.13 -11.73
CA PRO A 118 -26.30 5.58 -11.80
C PRO A 118 -24.93 6.19 -12.11
N LYS A 119 -24.89 7.19 -13.01
CA LYS A 119 -23.63 7.78 -13.50
C LYS A 119 -22.80 8.34 -12.33
N GLU A 120 -23.46 8.90 -11.34
CA GLU A 120 -22.90 9.46 -10.12
C GLU A 120 -22.22 8.39 -9.27
N LEU A 121 -22.88 7.24 -9.10
CA LEU A 121 -22.34 6.12 -8.33
C LEU A 121 -21.17 5.44 -9.05
N LYS A 122 -21.24 5.37 -10.39
CA LYS A 122 -20.12 4.92 -11.22
C LYS A 122 -18.90 5.85 -11.07
N SER A 123 -19.10 7.16 -11.03
CA SER A 123 -18.02 8.13 -10.78
C SER A 123 -17.37 7.90 -9.41
N LEU A 124 -18.16 7.68 -8.36
CA LEU A 124 -17.64 7.38 -7.03
C LEU A 124 -16.91 6.05 -6.95
N LEU A 125 -17.37 5.03 -7.69
CA LEU A 125 -16.66 3.76 -7.80
C LEU A 125 -15.25 3.97 -8.39
N PHE A 126 -15.14 4.76 -9.47
CA PHE A 126 -13.83 5.08 -10.05
C PHE A 126 -12.94 5.86 -9.09
N LYS A 127 -13.47 6.85 -8.38
CA LYS A 127 -12.71 7.58 -7.34
C LYS A 127 -12.25 6.65 -6.21
N THR A 128 -13.09 5.71 -5.81
CA THR A 128 -12.73 4.70 -4.80
C THR A 128 -11.60 3.81 -5.29
N ALA A 129 -11.67 3.34 -6.54
CA ALA A 129 -10.61 2.56 -7.17
C ALA A 129 -9.31 3.36 -7.31
N GLU A 130 -9.39 4.64 -7.69
CA GLU A 130 -8.24 5.55 -7.74
C GLU A 130 -7.62 5.73 -6.35
N GLY A 131 -8.43 5.88 -5.30
CA GLY A 131 -7.96 5.95 -3.92
C GLY A 131 -7.25 4.69 -3.46
N LEU A 132 -7.80 3.52 -3.78
CA LEU A 132 -7.16 2.23 -3.50
C LEU A 132 -5.83 2.09 -4.25
N TYR A 133 -5.78 2.53 -5.50
CA TYR A 133 -4.55 2.57 -6.29
C TYR A 133 -3.48 3.51 -5.69
N LYS A 134 -3.88 4.65 -5.13
CA LYS A 134 -2.96 5.53 -4.39
C LYS A 134 -2.38 4.84 -3.15
N ILE A 135 -3.20 4.10 -2.39
CA ILE A 135 -2.73 3.29 -1.25
C ILE A 135 -1.70 2.26 -1.71
N ILE A 136 -1.95 1.61 -2.85
CA ILE A 136 -1.01 0.65 -3.43
C ILE A 136 0.35 1.30 -3.70
N ILE A 137 0.37 2.43 -4.43
CA ILE A 137 1.63 3.10 -4.79
C ILE A 137 2.35 3.65 -3.55
N GLU A 138 1.63 4.31 -2.65
CA GLU A 138 2.26 5.06 -1.55
C GLU A 138 2.79 4.16 -0.43
N TYR A 139 2.18 2.98 -0.25
CA TYR A 139 2.47 2.09 0.86
C TYR A 139 3.21 0.82 0.46
N SER A 140 3.12 0.33 -0.78
CA SER A 140 3.83 -0.89 -1.19
C SER A 140 5.35 -0.67 -1.20
N ALA A 141 6.07 -1.53 -0.48
CA ALA A 141 7.54 -1.57 -0.52
C ALA A 141 8.03 -2.12 -1.86
N ILE A 142 7.35 -3.13 -2.39
CA ILE A 142 7.66 -3.78 -3.67
C ILE A 142 7.58 -2.75 -4.80
N LEU A 143 6.49 -1.98 -4.90
CA LEU A 143 6.38 -0.96 -5.95
C LEU A 143 7.43 0.14 -5.80
N ARG A 144 7.81 0.52 -4.58
CA ARG A 144 8.91 1.49 -4.37
C ARG A 144 10.24 0.95 -4.89
N VAL A 145 10.56 -0.31 -4.63
CA VAL A 145 11.75 -0.97 -5.15
C VAL A 145 11.67 -1.08 -6.68
N LEU A 146 10.54 -1.50 -7.21
CA LEU A 146 10.30 -1.61 -8.65
C LEU A 146 10.40 -0.25 -9.36
N PHE A 147 9.89 0.84 -8.77
CA PHE A 147 10.02 2.19 -9.32
C PHE A 147 11.47 2.67 -9.28
N GLN A 148 12.19 2.43 -8.18
CA GLN A 148 13.62 2.77 -8.07
C GLN A 148 14.45 2.02 -9.12
N ILE A 149 14.19 0.71 -9.26
CA ILE A 149 14.80 -0.14 -10.28
C ILE A 149 14.44 0.38 -11.67
N SER A 150 13.18 0.70 -11.94
CA SER A 150 12.74 1.25 -13.25
C SER A 150 13.36 2.60 -13.56
N ASN A 151 13.53 3.47 -12.56
CA ASN A 151 14.14 4.80 -12.74
C ASN A 151 15.65 4.68 -12.96
N ALA A 152 16.32 3.75 -12.27
CA ALA A 152 17.71 3.42 -12.54
C ALA A 152 17.89 2.81 -13.93
N LEU A 153 16.96 1.95 -14.35
CA LEU A 153 16.99 1.28 -15.65
C LEU A 153 16.56 2.19 -16.81
N LYS A 154 15.69 3.18 -16.59
CA LYS A 154 15.35 4.21 -17.59
C LYS A 154 16.56 5.02 -18.03
N GLN A 155 17.62 5.10 -17.21
CA GLN A 155 18.88 5.72 -17.60
C GLN A 155 19.75 4.81 -18.49
N ILE A 156 19.44 3.52 -18.58
CA ILE A 156 20.35 2.49 -19.13
C ILE A 156 19.70 1.66 -20.27
N THR A 157 18.37 1.43 -20.28
CA THR A 157 17.68 0.58 -21.27
C THR A 157 16.20 0.94 -21.50
N PRO A 158 15.67 0.75 -22.72
CA PRO A 158 14.25 1.00 -23.04
C PRO A 158 13.31 0.00 -22.34
N LEU A 159 12.13 0.50 -21.96
CA LEU A 159 11.14 -0.10 -21.05
C LEU A 159 10.63 -1.51 -21.45
N GLU A 160 10.78 -1.89 -22.72
CA GLU A 160 10.28 -3.14 -23.30
C GLU A 160 11.01 -4.39 -22.77
N PHE A 161 12.26 -4.24 -22.33
CA PHE A 161 13.08 -5.34 -21.82
C PHE A 161 12.75 -5.80 -20.39
N LEU A 162 11.98 -5.01 -19.64
CA LEU A 162 11.75 -5.27 -18.21
C LEU A 162 10.51 -6.13 -17.93
N SER A 163 9.56 -6.21 -18.87
CA SER A 163 8.34 -7.01 -18.68
C SER A 163 8.58 -8.47 -18.29
N PRO A 164 9.56 -9.22 -18.86
CA PRO A 164 9.83 -10.59 -18.43
C PRO A 164 10.50 -10.68 -17.05
N VAL A 165 11.34 -9.70 -16.68
CA VAL A 165 12.02 -9.65 -15.38
C VAL A 165 11.01 -9.35 -14.27
N PHE A 166 10.09 -8.39 -14.49
CA PHE A 166 8.97 -8.14 -13.59
C PHE A 166 8.10 -9.38 -13.39
N LYS A 167 7.88 -10.17 -14.44
CA LYS A 167 7.12 -11.42 -14.37
C LYS A 167 7.82 -12.48 -13.50
N GLN A 168 9.13 -12.66 -13.65
CA GLN A 168 9.91 -13.60 -12.83
C GLN A 168 10.07 -13.17 -11.38
N ILE A 169 10.29 -11.88 -11.12
CA ILE A 169 10.36 -11.32 -9.77
C ILE A 169 9.02 -11.49 -9.06
N ARG A 170 7.91 -11.25 -9.77
CA ARG A 170 6.55 -11.48 -9.27
C ARG A 170 6.30 -12.93 -8.87
N GLU A 171 6.75 -13.91 -9.66
CA GLU A 171 6.63 -15.33 -9.32
C GLU A 171 7.46 -15.71 -8.09
N LYS A 172 8.71 -15.23 -7.98
CA LYS A 172 9.57 -15.54 -6.84
C LYS A 172 9.15 -14.88 -5.53
N ILE A 173 8.72 -13.61 -5.56
CA ILE A 173 8.19 -12.92 -4.38
C ILE A 173 6.94 -13.64 -3.87
N PHE A 174 6.08 -14.10 -4.78
CA PHE A 174 4.86 -14.83 -4.44
C PHE A 174 5.15 -16.16 -3.73
N GLU A 175 6.12 -16.94 -4.21
CA GLU A 175 6.52 -18.19 -3.54
C GLU A 175 7.11 -17.95 -2.15
N GLN A 176 7.78 -16.81 -1.94
CA GLN A 176 8.41 -16.46 -0.66
C GLN A 176 7.41 -15.93 0.37
N GLU A 177 6.44 -15.10 -0.03
CA GLU A 177 5.40 -14.56 0.87
C GLU A 177 4.38 -15.62 1.29
N VAL A 178 4.00 -16.54 0.39
CA VAL A 178 3.10 -17.67 0.73
C VAL A 178 3.77 -18.63 1.72
N LYS A 179 5.08 -18.88 1.59
CA LYS A 179 5.83 -19.73 2.53
C LYS A 179 6.11 -19.08 3.89
N SER A 180 6.16 -17.76 3.97
CA SER A 180 6.55 -17.03 5.19
C SER A 180 5.38 -16.54 6.03
N ASN A 181 4.13 -16.62 5.54
CA ASN A 181 2.97 -16.12 6.25
C ASN A 181 1.79 -17.12 6.25
N PRO A 182 1.68 -18.01 7.27
CA PRO A 182 0.66 -19.07 7.33
C PRO A 182 -0.79 -18.53 7.40
N LYS A 183 -0.98 -17.24 7.69
CA LYS A 183 -2.30 -16.59 7.59
C LYS A 183 -2.84 -16.52 6.16
N ILE A 184 -1.97 -16.46 5.15
CA ILE A 184 -2.36 -16.41 3.72
C ILE A 184 -2.83 -17.77 3.23
N GLU A 185 -2.24 -18.86 3.75
CA GLU A 185 -2.66 -20.23 3.46
C GLU A 185 -4.08 -20.49 3.99
N ASN A 186 -4.38 -20.05 5.22
CA ASN A 186 -5.72 -20.12 5.80
C ASN A 186 -6.77 -19.32 5.00
N ILE A 187 -6.39 -18.19 4.40
CA ILE A 187 -7.29 -17.41 3.55
C ILE A 187 -7.57 -18.12 2.22
N ASN A 188 -6.58 -18.79 1.64
CA ASN A 188 -6.78 -19.59 0.41
C ASN A 188 -7.63 -20.84 0.67
N ILE A 189 -7.53 -21.44 1.86
CA ILE A 189 -8.40 -22.53 2.31
C ILE A 189 -9.84 -22.02 2.48
N ALA A 190 -10.04 -20.91 3.21
CA ALA A 190 -11.36 -20.29 3.38
C ALA A 190 -12.01 -19.87 2.04
N ARG A 191 -11.20 -19.42 1.07
CA ARG A 191 -11.66 -19.06 -0.28
C ARG A 191 -12.03 -20.28 -1.13
N LYS A 192 -11.36 -21.43 -0.92
CA LYS A 192 -11.76 -22.71 -1.52
C LYS A 192 -13.09 -23.20 -0.94
N GLU A 193 -13.25 -23.13 0.38
CA GLU A 193 -14.47 -23.56 1.08
C GLU A 193 -15.69 -22.71 0.69
N LEU A 194 -15.53 -21.39 0.57
CA LEU A 194 -16.59 -20.50 0.09
C LEU A 194 -17.01 -20.78 -1.37
N LYS A 195 -16.05 -21.14 -2.24
CA LYS A 195 -16.35 -21.53 -3.63
C LYS A 195 -17.11 -22.85 -3.71
N THR A 196 -16.80 -23.82 -2.84
CA THR A 196 -17.53 -25.09 -2.79
C THR A 196 -18.95 -24.91 -2.24
N LEU A 197 -19.15 -24.00 -1.28
CA LEU A 197 -20.47 -23.69 -0.74
C LEU A 197 -21.36 -22.96 -1.76
N SER A 198 -20.79 -22.07 -2.61
CA SER A 198 -21.56 -21.39 -3.68
C SER A 198 -21.92 -22.27 -4.87
N LEU A 199 -21.34 -23.47 -4.98
CA LEU A 199 -21.64 -24.45 -6.03
C LEU A 199 -22.62 -25.53 -5.56
N ALA A 200 -22.87 -25.61 -4.25
CA ALA A 200 -23.81 -26.55 -3.63
C ALA A 200 -25.18 -25.95 -3.31
N ALA A 201 -25.36 -24.64 -3.54
CA ALA A 201 -26.61 -23.89 -3.46
C ALA A 201 -27.12 -23.55 -4.87
#